data_AF-A0A8X6SUY8-F1
#
_entry.id   AF-A0A8X6SUY8-F1
#
_cell.length_a   1.000
_cell.length_b   1.000
_cell.length_c   1.000
_cell.angle_alpha   90.00
_cell.angle_beta   90.00
_cell.angle_gamma   90.00
#
_symmetry.space_group_name_H-M   'P 1'
#
loop_
_entity.id
_entity.type
_entity.pdbx_description
1 polymer ?
#
loop_
_entity_poly.entity_id
_entity_poly.type
_entity_poly.pdbx_seq_one_letter_code
_entity_poly.pdbx_strand_id
1 'polypeptide(L)'
;MFPLGGPVPFDPHWIEKCEEWKSLLKSVKHFEETGKLEDRARAGRPCLKEERAPCIAVEMEAIASEAASGTNSAREAARRFGLPPSSVRNILRRILQLYPYKLQSCHELFQADTAQREAFAKLAFSKMEQDPTWVFNILWTDEAHFSRFMVTLTTITVPFG
;
A
#
# COMPACT_ATOMS: atom_id res chain seq x y z
N MET A 1 -28.67 53.61 38.64
CA MET A 1 -29.85 52.75 38.76
C MET A 1 -30.06 52.10 37.40
N PHE A 2 -29.53 50.88 37.20
CA PHE A 2 -29.72 50.14 35.95
C PHE A 2 -31.13 49.54 35.96
N PRO A 3 -31.93 49.68 34.90
CA PRO A 3 -33.25 49.09 34.87
C PRO A 3 -33.07 47.57 34.82
N LEU A 4 -33.74 46.86 35.73
CA LEU A 4 -33.82 45.41 35.75
C LEU A 4 -34.38 44.95 34.40
N GLY A 5 -33.52 44.34 33.58
CA GLY A 5 -33.91 43.79 32.28
C GLY A 5 -34.91 42.65 32.50
N GLY A 6 -36.16 42.89 32.15
CA GLY A 6 -37.17 41.83 32.02
C GLY A 6 -36.77 40.84 30.91
N PRO A 7 -37.35 39.62 30.91
CA PRO A 7 -37.07 38.64 29.88
C PRO A 7 -37.41 39.23 28.50
N VAL A 8 -36.42 39.22 27.61
CA VAL A 8 -36.59 39.67 26.22
C VAL A 8 -37.69 38.81 25.57
N PRO A 9 -38.72 39.40 24.95
CA PRO A 9 -39.78 38.63 24.31
C PRO A 9 -39.18 37.68 23.27
N PHE A 10 -39.51 36.40 23.36
CA PHE A 10 -39.14 35.41 22.36
C PHE A 10 -39.88 35.74 21.06
N ASP A 11 -39.18 36.34 20.10
CA ASP A 11 -39.71 36.65 18.78
C ASP A 11 -39.70 35.38 17.91
N PRO A 12 -40.87 34.84 17.49
CA PRO A 12 -40.95 33.60 16.72
C PRO A 12 -40.31 33.71 15.33
N HIS A 13 -40.10 34.91 14.79
CA HIS A 13 -39.54 35.10 13.45
C HIS A 13 -38.07 34.65 13.35
N TRP A 14 -37.33 34.61 14.47
CA TRP A 14 -35.94 34.13 14.52
C TRP A 14 -35.84 32.62 14.23
N ILE A 15 -36.90 31.85 14.52
CA ILE A 15 -36.96 30.41 14.21
C ILE A 15 -37.05 30.20 12.69
N GLU A 16 -37.78 31.07 11.98
CA GLU A 16 -38.11 30.89 10.56
C GLU A 16 -36.92 31.19 9.64
N LYS A 17 -35.99 32.04 10.10
CA LYS A 17 -34.77 32.44 9.37
C LYS A 17 -33.58 31.51 9.58
N CYS A 18 -33.60 30.64 10.58
CA CYS A 18 -32.46 29.78 10.89
C CYS A 18 -32.48 28.52 10.01
N GLU A 19 -31.69 28.56 8.93
CA GLU A 19 -31.35 27.40 8.11
C GLU A 19 -30.78 26.22 8.95
N GLU A 20 -30.19 26.57 10.10
CA GLU A 20 -29.67 25.67 11.13
C GLU A 20 -30.76 24.79 11.78
N TRP A 21 -31.95 25.34 12.06
CA TRP A 21 -33.05 24.57 12.69
C TRP A 21 -33.59 23.49 11.75
N LYS A 22 -33.61 23.77 10.44
CA LYS A 22 -33.99 22.80 9.41
C LYS A 22 -33.01 21.62 9.35
N SER A 23 -31.73 21.86 9.63
CA SER A 23 -30.72 20.80 9.68
C SER A 23 -30.94 19.87 10.88
N LEU A 24 -31.18 20.44 12.07
CA LEU A 24 -31.47 19.68 13.28
C LEU A 24 -32.70 18.79 13.13
N LEU A 25 -33.80 19.31 12.57
CA LEU A 25 -35.00 18.52 12.30
C LEU A 25 -34.74 17.35 11.33
N LYS A 26 -33.89 17.54 10.32
CA LYS A 26 -33.49 16.46 9.39
C LYS A 26 -32.66 15.39 10.10
N SER A 27 -31.76 15.78 11.00
CA SER A 27 -30.94 14.85 11.79
C SER A 27 -31.80 14.03 12.77
N VAL A 28 -32.76 14.66 13.46
CA VAL A 28 -33.70 13.96 14.36
C VAL A 28 -34.53 12.96 13.56
N LYS A 29 -35.11 13.38 12.43
CA LYS A 29 -35.86 12.48 11.55
C LYS A 29 -35.01 11.32 11.03
N HIS A 30 -33.76 11.58 10.65
CA HIS A 30 -32.84 10.52 10.22
C HIS A 30 -32.53 9.52 11.34
N PHE A 31 -32.35 10.02 12.57
CA PHE A 31 -32.12 9.19 13.75
C PHE A 31 -33.35 8.33 14.10
N GLU A 32 -34.56 8.88 14.03
CA GLU A 32 -35.80 8.11 14.23
C GLU A 32 -35.99 7.01 13.16
N GLU A 33 -35.65 7.29 11.90
CA GLU A 33 -35.79 6.33 10.79
C GLU A 33 -34.72 5.22 10.81
N THR A 34 -33.47 5.54 11.16
CA THR A 34 -32.31 4.64 10.97
C THR A 34 -31.71 4.14 12.29
N GLY A 35 -32.05 4.77 13.42
CA GLY A 35 -31.44 4.50 14.74
C GLY A 35 -29.96 4.91 14.83
N LYS A 36 -29.44 5.64 13.83
CA LYS A 36 -28.04 6.03 13.69
C LYS A 36 -27.94 7.50 13.33
N LEU A 37 -26.85 8.13 13.77
CA LEU A 37 -26.49 9.51 13.40
C LEU A 37 -25.40 9.54 12.31
N GLU A 38 -24.90 8.37 11.88
CA GLU A 38 -23.94 8.27 10.79
C GLU A 38 -24.56 8.67 9.45
N ASP A 39 -23.77 9.34 8.61
CA ASP A 39 -24.19 9.68 7.25
C ASP A 39 -24.66 8.45 6.49
N ARG A 40 -25.79 8.60 5.78
CA ARG A 40 -26.26 7.55 4.85
C ARG A 40 -25.19 7.23 3.82
N ALA A 41 -25.12 5.97 3.42
CA ALA A 41 -24.26 5.55 2.32
C ALA A 41 -24.61 6.37 1.07
N ARG A 42 -23.68 7.23 0.66
CA ARG A 42 -23.85 8.05 -0.53
C ARG A 42 -23.66 7.13 -1.73
N ALA A 43 -24.64 7.08 -2.63
CA ALA A 43 -24.45 6.48 -3.94
C ALA A 43 -23.40 7.32 -4.68
N GLY A 44 -22.16 6.85 -4.68
CA GLY A 44 -21.06 7.50 -5.40
C GLY A 44 -21.29 7.44 -6.91
N ARG A 45 -20.45 8.15 -7.66
CA ARG A 45 -20.42 8.01 -9.12
C ARG A 45 -20.14 6.53 -9.48
N PRO A 46 -20.96 5.89 -10.33
CA PRO A 46 -20.73 4.50 -10.74
C PRO A 46 -19.34 4.37 -11.37
N CYS A 47 -18.51 3.50 -10.82
CA CYS A 47 -17.17 3.26 -11.31
C CYS A 47 -17.23 2.25 -12.45
N LEU A 48 -17.11 2.71 -13.70
CA LEU A 48 -16.86 1.88 -14.91
C LEU A 48 -15.57 1.02 -14.83
N LYS A 49 -14.89 1.02 -13.67
CA LYS A 49 -13.60 0.40 -13.42
C LYS A 49 -13.74 -1.06 -12.98
N GLU A 50 -14.81 -1.42 -12.28
CA GLU A 50 -15.03 -2.78 -11.75
C GLU A 50 -15.40 -3.75 -12.88
N GLU A 51 -16.34 -3.36 -13.74
CA GLU A 51 -16.74 -4.17 -14.91
C GLU A 51 -15.58 -4.44 -15.88
N ARG A 52 -14.67 -3.47 -16.04
CA ARG A 52 -13.54 -3.58 -16.98
C ARG A 52 -12.30 -4.23 -16.38
N ALA A 53 -12.26 -4.44 -15.06
CA ALA A 53 -11.13 -5.04 -14.37
C ALA A 53 -10.75 -6.44 -14.88
N PRO A 54 -11.69 -7.40 -15.06
CA PRO A 54 -11.33 -8.73 -15.54
C PRO A 54 -10.73 -8.71 -16.96
N CYS A 55 -11.28 -7.89 -17.86
CA CYS A 55 -10.72 -7.74 -19.21
C CYS A 55 -9.29 -7.21 -19.19
N ILE A 56 -9.01 -6.21 -18.35
CA ILE A 56 -7.66 -5.65 -18.20
C ILE A 56 -6.68 -6.65 -17.61
N ALA A 57 -7.13 -7.53 -16.71
CA ALA A 57 -6.29 -8.59 -16.14
C ALA A 57 -5.85 -9.59 -17.21
N VAL A 58 -6.79 -10.09 -18.03
CA VAL A 58 -6.49 -11.03 -19.12
C VAL A 58 -5.51 -10.43 -20.13
N GLU A 59 -5.69 -9.16 -20.48
CA GLU A 59 -4.77 -8.51 -21.43
C GLU A 59 -3.38 -8.30 -20.84
N MET A 60 -3.27 -8.03 -19.53
CA MET A 60 -1.97 -7.93 -18.87
C MET A 60 -1.19 -9.24 -18.91
N GLU A 61 -1.90 -10.37 -18.83
CA GLU A 61 -1.33 -11.70 -18.98
C GLU A 61 -0.93 -12.00 -20.43
N ALA A 62 -1.75 -11.57 -21.41
CA ALA A 62 -1.40 -11.66 -22.82
C ALA A 62 -0.13 -10.86 -23.15
N ILE A 63 -0.04 -9.61 -22.69
CA ILE A 63 1.15 -8.76 -22.85
C ILE A 63 2.38 -9.42 -22.20
N ALA A 64 2.23 -10.00 -21.01
CA ALA A 64 3.32 -10.69 -20.33
C ALA A 64 3.80 -11.93 -21.11
N SER A 65 2.88 -12.66 -21.73
CA SER A 65 3.17 -13.86 -22.53
C SER A 65 3.87 -13.54 -23.85
N GLU A 66 3.54 -12.39 -24.46
CA GLU A 66 4.21 -11.90 -25.66
C GLU A 66 5.63 -11.38 -25.38
N ALA A 67 5.88 -10.85 -24.17
CA ALA A 67 7.16 -10.31 -23.79
C ALA A 67 8.15 -11.41 -23.38
N ALA A 68 9.30 -11.50 -24.06
CA ALA A 68 10.37 -12.45 -23.70
C ALA A 68 10.87 -12.29 -22.24
N SER A 69 10.71 -11.11 -21.65
CA SER A 69 11.08 -10.80 -20.26
C SER A 69 9.93 -10.99 -19.25
N GLY A 70 8.73 -11.42 -19.68
CA GLY A 70 7.55 -11.55 -18.81
C GLY A 70 7.03 -10.22 -18.25
N THR A 71 7.43 -9.08 -18.85
CA THR A 71 7.08 -7.75 -18.35
C THR A 71 5.76 -7.27 -18.91
N ASN A 72 4.84 -6.83 -18.04
CA ASN A 72 3.56 -6.25 -18.43
C ASN A 72 3.55 -4.71 -18.27
N SER A 73 3.38 -3.99 -19.39
CA SER A 73 3.37 -2.53 -19.37
C SER A 73 1.96 -1.97 -19.20
N ALA A 74 1.73 -1.24 -18.10
CA ALA A 74 0.49 -0.50 -17.89
C ALA A 74 0.16 0.50 -19.01
N ARG A 75 1.19 1.04 -19.69
CA ARG A 75 1.00 1.94 -20.83
C ARG A 75 0.58 1.18 -22.09
N GLU A 76 1.07 -0.04 -22.25
CA GLU A 76 0.72 -0.86 -23.40
C GLU A 76 -0.73 -1.32 -23.34
N ALA A 77 -1.18 -1.86 -22.20
CA ALA A 77 -2.59 -2.19 -22.04
C ALA A 77 -3.49 -0.96 -22.18
N ALA A 78 -3.05 0.22 -21.71
CA ALA A 78 -3.78 1.47 -21.92
C ALA A 78 -3.98 1.79 -23.40
N ARG A 79 -2.96 1.55 -24.26
CA ARG A 79 -3.08 1.69 -25.71
C ARG A 79 -4.03 0.65 -26.31
N ARG A 80 -3.93 -0.62 -25.89
CA ARG A 80 -4.79 -1.72 -26.40
C ARG A 80 -6.27 -1.49 -26.07
N PHE A 81 -6.58 -0.99 -24.88
CA PHE A 81 -7.96 -0.68 -24.46
C PHE A 81 -8.45 0.72 -24.82
N GLY A 82 -7.60 1.61 -25.35
CA GLY A 82 -7.94 3.01 -25.58
C GLY A 82 -8.28 3.78 -24.28
N LEU A 83 -7.67 3.39 -23.16
CA LEU A 83 -7.92 4.00 -21.85
C LEU A 83 -6.79 4.93 -21.43
N PRO A 84 -7.06 5.93 -20.57
CA PRO A 84 -6.00 6.68 -19.93
C PRO A 84 -5.10 5.76 -19.08
N PRO A 85 -3.75 5.89 -19.14
CA PRO A 85 -2.84 5.07 -18.33
C PRO A 85 -3.08 5.17 -16.82
N SER A 86 -3.60 6.31 -16.34
CA SER A 86 -4.00 6.51 -14.95
C SER A 86 -5.19 5.63 -14.56
N SER A 87 -6.11 5.35 -15.48
CA SER A 87 -7.26 4.48 -15.23
C SER A 87 -6.82 3.02 -15.10
N VAL A 88 -5.99 2.54 -16.04
CA VAL A 88 -5.40 1.19 -16.00
C VAL A 88 -4.61 1.00 -14.72
N ARG A 89 -3.73 1.94 -14.35
CA ARG A 89 -2.96 1.85 -13.09
C ARG A 89 -3.85 1.83 -11.83
N ASN A 90 -4.95 2.58 -11.83
CA ASN A 90 -5.91 2.54 -10.72
C ASN A 90 -6.62 1.20 -10.64
N ILE A 91 -7.04 0.62 -11.77
CA ILE A 91 -7.69 -0.69 -11.82
C ILE A 91 -6.72 -1.76 -11.33
N LEU A 92 -5.47 -1.76 -11.83
CA LEU A 92 -4.42 -2.67 -11.39
C LEU A 92 -4.21 -2.62 -9.87
N ARG A 93 -4.02 -1.43 -9.29
CA ARG A 93 -3.68 -1.33 -7.86
C ARG A 93 -4.88 -1.45 -6.92
N ARG A 94 -6.03 -0.86 -7.27
CA ARG A 94 -7.17 -0.73 -6.35
C ARG A 94 -8.17 -1.87 -6.44
N ILE A 95 -8.32 -2.47 -7.63
CA ILE A 95 -9.30 -3.53 -7.88
C ILE A 95 -8.59 -4.87 -7.96
N LEU A 96 -7.59 -4.99 -8.83
CA LEU A 96 -6.85 -6.23 -9.04
C LEU A 96 -5.74 -6.47 -8.00
N GLN A 97 -5.43 -5.47 -7.16
CA GLN A 97 -4.37 -5.51 -6.15
C GLN A 97 -3.00 -5.96 -6.70
N LEU A 98 -2.73 -5.67 -7.98
CA LEU A 98 -1.46 -5.93 -8.63
C LEU A 98 -0.51 -4.75 -8.42
N TYR A 99 0.61 -5.03 -7.77
CA TYR A 99 1.67 -4.07 -7.50
C TYR A 99 2.88 -4.34 -8.40
N PRO A 100 3.60 -3.30 -8.85
CA PRO A 100 4.85 -3.50 -9.56
C PRO A 100 5.83 -4.30 -8.71
N TYR A 101 6.36 -5.40 -9.27
CA TYR A 101 7.40 -6.17 -8.62
C TYR A 101 8.72 -5.39 -8.66
N LYS A 102 9.45 -5.37 -7.54
CA LYS A 102 10.80 -4.77 -7.48
C LYS A 102 11.81 -5.85 -7.87
N LEU A 103 12.45 -5.68 -9.02
CA LEU A 103 13.58 -6.53 -9.43
C LEU A 103 14.70 -6.43 -8.40
N GLN A 104 15.09 -7.57 -7.83
CA GLN A 104 16.27 -7.67 -6.99
C GLN A 104 17.50 -7.81 -7.90
N SER A 105 18.54 -7.05 -7.61
CA SER A 105 19.83 -7.24 -8.28
C SER A 105 20.51 -8.45 -7.63
N CYS A 106 20.53 -9.56 -8.36
CA CYS A 106 21.24 -10.78 -7.99
C CYS A 106 22.50 -10.88 -8.84
N HIS A 107 23.52 -11.56 -8.32
CA HIS A 107 24.68 -11.92 -9.14
C HIS A 107 24.25 -12.84 -10.29
N GLU A 108 24.78 -12.61 -11.48
CA GLU A 108 24.54 -13.50 -12.63
C GLU A 108 25.23 -14.84 -12.37
N LEU A 109 24.49 -15.95 -12.45
CA LEU A 109 25.07 -17.28 -12.31
C LEU A 109 25.41 -17.84 -13.69
N PHE A 110 26.66 -18.24 -13.90
CA PHE A 110 27.00 -19.03 -15.08
C PHE A 110 26.52 -20.49 -14.91
N GLN A 111 26.43 -21.21 -16.03
CA GLN A 111 25.97 -22.60 -16.03
C GLN A 111 26.88 -23.51 -15.17
N ALA A 112 28.19 -23.28 -15.18
CA ALA A 112 29.14 -24.01 -14.35
C ALA A 112 28.92 -23.74 -12.84
N ASP A 113 28.65 -22.50 -12.47
CA ASP A 113 28.42 -22.11 -11.07
C ASP A 113 27.16 -22.78 -10.51
N THR A 114 26.13 -22.92 -11.35
CA THR A 114 24.88 -23.58 -10.95
C THR A 114 25.14 -25.03 -10.52
N ALA A 115 25.89 -25.78 -11.32
CA ALA A 115 26.23 -27.17 -11.02
C ALA A 115 27.10 -27.29 -9.76
N GLN A 116 28.08 -26.40 -9.58
CA GLN A 116 28.94 -26.40 -8.39
C GLN A 116 28.15 -26.07 -7.12
N ARG A 117 27.28 -25.06 -7.17
CA ARG A 117 26.43 -24.67 -6.04
C ARG A 117 25.43 -25.76 -5.68
N GLU A 118 24.83 -26.41 -6.66
CA GLU A 118 23.91 -27.53 -6.44
C GLU A 118 24.63 -28.73 -5.81
N ALA A 119 25.81 -29.09 -6.31
CA ALA A 119 26.62 -30.17 -5.76
C ALA A 119 27.02 -29.88 -4.30
N PHE A 120 27.44 -28.65 -3.99
CA PHE A 120 27.72 -28.24 -2.62
C PHE A 120 26.48 -28.29 -1.73
N ALA A 121 25.32 -27.81 -2.20
CA ALA A 121 24.08 -27.85 -1.44
C ALA A 121 23.66 -29.29 -1.10
N LYS A 122 23.74 -30.21 -2.08
CA LYS A 122 23.47 -31.65 -1.86
C LYS A 122 24.43 -32.26 -0.85
N LEU A 123 25.72 -31.96 -0.97
CA LEU A 123 26.74 -32.44 -0.04
C LEU A 123 26.46 -31.96 1.39
N ALA A 124 26.19 -30.66 1.57
CA ALA A 124 25.88 -30.07 2.86
C ALA A 124 24.61 -30.71 3.46
N PHE A 125 23.59 -30.95 2.65
CA PHE A 125 22.35 -31.60 3.09
C PHE A 125 22.60 -33.03 3.59
N SER A 126 23.36 -33.85 2.84
CA SER A 126 23.73 -35.20 3.28
C SER A 126 24.59 -35.21 4.56
N LYS A 127 25.45 -34.20 4.75
CA LYS A 127 26.25 -34.06 5.97
C LYS A 127 25.41 -33.69 7.18
N MET A 128 24.43 -32.81 7.01
CA MET A 128 23.47 -32.46 8.06
C MET A 128 22.59 -33.64 8.49
N GLU A 129 22.24 -34.53 7.56
CA GLU A 129 21.46 -35.73 7.85
C GLU A 129 22.27 -36.78 8.64
N GLN A 130 23.57 -36.89 8.35
CA GLN A 130 24.48 -37.79 9.08
C GLN A 130 24.83 -37.27 10.48
N ASP A 131 25.06 -35.97 10.60
CA ASP A 131 25.40 -35.30 11.86
C ASP A 131 24.69 -33.94 11.96
N PRO A 132 23.67 -33.83 12.84
CA PRO A 132 22.94 -32.58 13.06
C PRO A 132 23.83 -31.44 13.58
N THR A 133 24.99 -31.75 14.16
CA THR A 133 25.90 -30.75 14.74
C THR A 133 26.95 -30.23 13.75
N TRP A 134 27.05 -30.83 12.57
CA TRP A 134 28.09 -30.54 11.58
C TRP A 134 28.19 -29.05 11.22
N VAL A 135 27.05 -28.36 11.04
CA VAL A 135 27.02 -26.93 10.67
C VAL A 135 27.68 -26.06 11.72
N PHE A 136 27.57 -26.41 13.01
CA PHE A 136 28.16 -25.65 14.12
C PHE A 136 29.66 -25.87 14.25
N ASN A 137 30.19 -26.93 13.65
CA ASN A 137 31.62 -27.23 13.63
C ASN A 137 32.37 -26.52 12.48
N ILE A 138 31.66 -25.75 11.64
CA ILE A 138 32.24 -24.99 10.54
C ILE A 138 32.50 -23.55 11.00
N LEU A 139 33.75 -23.10 10.86
CA LEU A 139 34.11 -21.70 11.02
C LEU A 139 33.96 -20.97 9.68
N TRP A 140 33.03 -20.02 9.60
CA TRP A 140 32.81 -19.18 8.44
C TRP A 140 33.63 -17.89 8.54
N THR A 141 34.30 -17.51 7.45
CA THR A 141 35.07 -16.26 7.37
C THR A 141 34.67 -15.49 6.11
N ASP A 142 34.51 -14.18 6.26
CA ASP A 142 34.14 -13.22 5.20
C ASP A 142 35.05 -11.99 5.36
N GLU A 143 35.47 -11.41 4.23
CA GLU A 143 36.17 -10.13 4.19
C GLU A 143 35.24 -9.06 3.62
N ALA A 144 34.87 -8.09 4.45
CA ALA A 144 34.07 -6.94 4.03
C ALA A 144 34.93 -5.67 3.97
N HIS A 145 34.79 -4.90 2.88
CA HIS A 145 35.43 -3.60 2.75
C HIS A 145 34.62 -2.50 3.48
N PHE A 146 35.25 -1.82 4.43
CA PHE A 146 34.66 -0.65 5.11
C PHE A 146 35.23 0.64 4.54
N SER A 147 34.37 1.55 4.06
CA SER A 147 34.79 2.88 3.62
C SER A 147 34.70 3.91 4.77
N ARG A 148 35.67 4.83 4.83
CA ARG A 148 35.94 5.73 5.98
C ARG A 148 34.89 6.85 6.21
N PHE A 149 33.84 6.96 5.39
CA PHE A 149 33.04 8.19 5.32
C PHE A 149 31.92 8.36 6.36
N MET A 150 31.81 7.47 7.35
CA MET A 150 30.66 7.47 8.29
C MET A 150 31.03 7.48 9.78
N VAL A 151 32.15 8.09 10.15
CA VAL A 151 32.44 8.37 11.58
C VAL A 151 32.93 9.81 11.73
N THR A 152 32.01 10.77 11.75
CA THR A 152 32.26 12.01 12.50
C THR A 152 32.10 11.68 13.97
N LEU A 153 33.22 11.56 14.69
CA LEU A 153 33.24 11.48 16.15
C LEU A 153 32.67 12.78 16.72
N THR A 154 31.36 12.85 16.98
CA THR A 154 30.86 13.79 17.98
C THR A 154 31.23 13.23 19.34
N THR A 155 32.37 13.67 19.87
CA THR A 155 32.74 13.48 21.27
C THR A 155 31.62 14.02 22.15
N ILE A 156 30.81 13.14 22.72
CA ILE A 156 29.90 13.49 23.82
C ILE A 156 30.79 13.60 25.06
N THR A 157 31.21 14.82 25.39
CA THR A 157 31.72 15.14 26.72
C THR A 157 30.54 15.11 27.69
N VAL A 158 30.49 14.08 28.53
CA VAL A 158 29.59 14.02 29.70
C VAL A 158 30.23 14.82 30.84
N PRO A 159 29.56 15.82 31.44
CA PRO A 159 30.06 16.49 32.62
C PRO A 159 29.77 15.63 33.85
N PHE A 160 30.79 15.36 34.66
CA PHE A 160 30.59 14.88 36.03
C PHE A 160 30.07 16.03 36.89
N GLY A 161 28.94 15.79 37.54
CA GLY A 161 28.36 16.60 38.61
C GLY A 161 27.60 15.69 39.55
#